data_AF-A0A8R2NUS6-F1
#
_entry.id   AF-A0A8R2NUS6-F1
#
_cell.length_a   1.000
_cell.length_b   1.000
_cell.length_c   1.000
_cell.angle_alpha   90.00
_cell.angle_beta   90.00
_cell.angle_gamma   90.00
#
_symmetry.space_group_name_H-M   'P 1'
#
loop_
_entity.id
_entity.type
_entity.pdbx_description
1 polymer ?
#
loop_
_entity_poly.entity_id
_entity_poly.type
_entity_poly.pdbx_seq_one_letter_code
_entity_poly.pdbx_strand_id
1 'polypeptide(L)'
;MFKGLTKLDKLYLNHNMIRNIKPGTFDSLTSLSFLQLDHNPLTCDCNILLFVNGLKKSYPQRDVLGNYDPSCHFPEEMSEKSLKEITENDLNCIHIASPDVIVIPENKTVSVGEQLHLSCKSVGDPEPFISWAKDDIDLELGQRVQVFQNNTLIISKVERMDGGKYKCMTSNSLGRKSFEAMVNVIGLAKNGCNTVFGVTPCFFLYYYYISKLPIV
;
A
#
# COMPACT_ATOMS: atom_id res chain seq x y z
N MET A 1 4.03 -7.85 10.71
CA MET A 1 3.87 -8.81 11.83
C MET A 1 2.45 -8.79 12.38
N PHE A 2 1.88 -7.63 12.74
CA PHE A 2 0.56 -7.55 13.39
C PHE A 2 -0.63 -7.28 12.46
N LYS A 3 -0.44 -7.42 11.14
CA LYS A 3 -1.44 -7.08 10.12
C LYS A 3 -2.70 -7.92 10.31
N GLY A 4 -3.86 -7.25 10.40
CA GLY A 4 -5.17 -7.91 10.47
C GLY A 4 -5.65 -8.26 11.88
N LEU A 5 -4.85 -8.03 12.93
CA LEU A 5 -5.23 -8.29 14.32
C LEU A 5 -6.09 -7.16 14.91
N THR A 6 -7.16 -6.76 14.21
CA THR A 6 -7.98 -5.57 14.54
C THR A 6 -8.70 -5.65 15.87
N LYS A 7 -8.89 -6.87 16.42
CA LYS A 7 -9.55 -7.13 17.72
C LYS A 7 -8.58 -7.23 18.90
N LEU A 8 -7.27 -7.17 18.68
CA LEU A 8 -6.29 -7.31 19.76
C LEU A 8 -6.39 -6.10 20.70
N ASP A 9 -6.69 -6.35 21.97
CA ASP A 9 -6.88 -5.32 23.00
C ASP A 9 -5.60 -5.01 23.79
N LYS A 10 -4.85 -6.04 24.17
CA LYS A 10 -3.63 -5.91 24.97
C LYS A 10 -2.49 -6.65 24.31
N LEU A 11 -1.32 -6.02 24.28
CA LEU A 11 -0.09 -6.57 23.73
C LEU A 11 1.07 -6.37 24.70
N TYR A 12 1.68 -7.47 25.11
CA TYR A 12 2.79 -7.52 26.06
C TYR A 12 4.07 -7.89 25.31
N LEU A 13 5.02 -6.97 25.25
CA LEU A 13 6.32 -7.12 24.60
C LEU A 13 7.49 -6.76 25.53
N ASN A 14 7.22 -6.57 26.82
CA ASN A 14 8.22 -6.26 27.83
C ASN A 14 9.24 -7.38 28.02
N HIS A 15 10.42 -7.06 28.54
CA HIS A 15 11.50 -8.02 28.85
C HIS A 15 11.96 -8.81 27.62
N ASN A 16 12.11 -8.12 26.49
CA ASN A 16 12.60 -8.69 25.24
C ASN A 16 13.87 -7.96 24.79
N MET A 17 14.33 -8.30 23.58
CA MET A 17 15.50 -7.68 22.95
C MET A 17 15.10 -6.72 21.81
N ILE A 18 13.95 -6.05 21.94
CA ILE A 18 13.46 -5.13 20.92
C ILE A 18 14.32 -3.87 20.96
N ARG A 19 15.06 -3.63 19.88
CA ARG A 19 15.86 -2.42 19.71
C ARG A 19 15.13 -1.35 18.93
N ASN A 20 14.58 -1.69 17.78
CA ASN A 20 13.97 -0.72 16.87
C ASN A 20 12.52 -1.10 16.62
N ILE A 21 11.63 -0.10 16.65
CA ILE A 21 10.22 -0.26 16.29
C ILE A 21 9.95 0.65 15.10
N LYS A 22 9.58 0.06 13.96
CA LYS A 22 9.25 0.85 12.77
C LYS A 22 7.96 1.64 13.00
N PRO A 23 7.85 2.88 12.50
CA PRO A 23 6.57 3.59 12.48
C PRO A 23 5.50 2.78 11.76
N GLY A 24 4.28 2.81 12.28
CA GLY A 24 3.14 2.07 11.72
C GLY A 24 3.10 0.57 11.99
N THR A 25 4.04 0.01 12.77
CA THR A 25 4.08 -1.43 13.11
C THR A 25 2.76 -1.94 13.71
N PHE A 26 2.01 -1.08 14.42
CA PHE A 26 0.77 -1.42 15.11
C PHE A 26 -0.48 -0.75 14.51
N ASP A 27 -0.41 -0.12 13.33
CA ASP A 27 -1.53 0.66 12.77
C ASP A 27 -2.81 -0.15 12.53
N SER A 28 -2.69 -1.45 12.28
CA SER A 28 -3.86 -2.32 12.12
C SER A 28 -4.52 -2.74 13.43
N LEU A 29 -3.93 -2.44 14.60
CA LEU A 29 -4.43 -2.84 15.91
C LEU A 29 -5.49 -1.84 16.41
N THR A 30 -6.59 -1.69 15.67
CA THR A 30 -7.58 -0.64 15.92
C THR A 30 -8.27 -0.71 17.29
N SER A 31 -8.28 -1.88 17.94
CA SER A 31 -8.87 -2.07 19.27
C SER A 31 -7.90 -1.88 20.43
N LEU A 32 -6.59 -1.75 20.17
CA LEU A 32 -5.55 -1.77 21.21
C LEU A 32 -5.80 -0.72 22.30
N SER A 33 -5.78 -1.15 23.55
CA SER A 33 -5.88 -0.30 24.73
C SER A 33 -4.60 -0.29 25.57
N PHE A 34 -3.75 -1.31 25.43
CA PHE A 34 -2.54 -1.46 26.24
C PHE A 34 -1.41 -2.11 25.44
N LEU A 35 -0.25 -1.45 25.42
CA LEU A 35 0.99 -1.89 24.80
C LEU A 35 2.14 -1.76 25.80
N GLN A 36 2.65 -2.89 26.26
CA GLN A 36 3.73 -2.94 27.22
C GLN A 36 5.08 -3.17 26.54
N LEU A 37 6.02 -2.24 26.67
CA LEU A 37 7.31 -2.23 25.98
C LEU A 37 8.53 -2.09 26.90
N ASP A 38 8.33 -1.96 28.22
CA ASP A 38 9.41 -1.78 29.19
C ASP A 38 10.42 -2.94 29.19
N HIS A 39 11.61 -2.70 29.73
CA HIS A 39 12.71 -3.68 29.75
C HIS A 39 13.04 -4.22 28.34
N ASN A 40 13.22 -3.30 27.39
CA ASN A 40 13.76 -3.58 26.07
C ASN A 40 14.92 -2.61 25.79
N PRO A 41 15.96 -3.05 25.05
CA PRO A 41 17.09 -2.19 24.69
C PRO A 41 16.74 -1.22 23.55
N LEU A 42 15.73 -0.36 23.75
CA LEU A 42 15.16 0.50 22.73
C LEU A 42 16.15 1.58 22.25
N THR A 43 16.28 1.72 20.94
CA THR A 43 16.99 2.82 20.29
C THR A 43 16.03 3.98 20.06
N CYS A 44 16.37 5.13 20.61
CA CYS A 44 15.65 6.37 20.44
C CYS A 44 16.28 7.21 19.32
N ASP A 45 15.77 6.96 18.13
CA ASP A 45 16.06 7.66 16.89
C ASP A 45 14.77 8.32 16.34
N CYS A 46 14.83 8.84 15.12
CA CYS A 46 13.66 9.42 14.48
C CYS A 46 12.54 8.39 14.22
N ASN A 47 12.85 7.11 14.12
CA ASN A 47 11.83 6.06 14.00
C ASN A 47 11.03 5.90 15.29
N ILE A 48 11.68 5.93 16.47
CA ILE A 48 10.94 5.86 17.74
C ILE A 48 10.03 7.08 17.91
N LEU A 49 10.49 8.26 17.51
CA LEU A 49 9.69 9.49 17.60
C LEU A 49 8.44 9.39 16.72
N LEU A 50 8.62 8.97 15.47
CA LEU A 50 7.53 8.73 14.52
C LEU A 50 6.57 7.63 15.02
N PHE A 51 7.11 6.60 15.67
CA PHE A 51 6.34 5.55 16.29
C PHE A 51 5.46 6.08 17.44
N VAL A 52 6.03 6.80 18.41
CA VAL A 52 5.30 7.36 19.55
C VAL A 52 4.26 8.38 19.08
N ASN A 53 4.61 9.26 18.14
CA ASN A 53 3.65 10.20 17.54
C ASN A 53 2.54 9.47 16.79
N GLY A 54 2.87 8.38 16.10
CA GLY A 54 1.89 7.49 15.48
C GLY A 54 0.91 6.89 16.48
N LEU A 55 1.38 6.42 17.65
CA LEU A 55 0.50 5.93 18.71
C LEU A 55 -0.43 7.04 19.23
N LYS A 56 0.10 8.24 19.50
CA LYS A 56 -0.70 9.41 19.95
C LYS A 56 -1.78 9.77 18.92
N LYS A 57 -1.46 9.69 17.63
CA LYS A 57 -2.39 9.96 16.52
C LYS A 57 -3.45 8.88 16.33
N SER A 58 -3.06 7.60 16.40
CA SER A 58 -3.96 6.46 16.21
C SER A 58 -4.89 6.24 17.40
N TYR A 59 -4.46 6.63 18.61
CA TYR A 59 -5.20 6.43 19.86
C TYR A 59 -5.32 7.74 20.67
N PRO A 60 -5.96 8.79 20.14
CA PRO A 60 -5.94 10.13 20.75
C PRO A 60 -6.66 10.22 22.10
N GLN A 61 -7.47 9.22 22.45
CA GLN A 61 -8.26 9.15 23.68
C GLN A 61 -7.76 8.06 24.65
N ARG A 62 -6.59 7.44 24.39
CA ARG A 62 -6.09 6.33 25.20
C ARG A 62 -4.59 6.50 25.46
N ASP A 63 -4.18 6.32 26.70
CA ASP A 63 -2.76 6.13 27.02
C ASP A 63 -2.37 4.67 26.81
N VAL A 64 -2.09 4.31 25.56
CA VAL A 64 -1.81 2.91 25.17
C VAL A 64 -0.48 2.42 25.75
N LEU A 65 0.50 3.31 25.98
CA LEU A 65 1.78 2.93 26.59
C LEU A 65 1.67 2.74 28.12
N GLY A 66 0.61 3.26 28.75
CA GLY A 66 0.28 3.01 30.15
C GLY A 66 1.38 3.38 31.15
N ASN A 67 1.29 2.87 32.37
CA ASN A 67 2.14 3.33 33.49
C ASN A 67 3.50 2.63 33.60
N TYR A 68 3.84 1.72 32.69
CA TYR A 68 5.08 0.94 32.76
C TYR A 68 6.28 1.63 32.12
N ASP A 69 6.07 2.85 31.62
CA ASP A 69 7.08 3.82 31.17
C ASP A 69 8.28 3.22 30.43
N PRO A 70 8.10 2.79 29.16
CA PRO A 70 9.23 2.30 28.37
C PRO A 70 10.24 3.43 28.16
N SER A 71 11.51 3.13 28.41
CA SER A 71 12.61 4.08 28.28
C SER A 71 13.58 3.71 27.16
N CYS A 72 14.28 4.72 26.67
CA CYS A 72 15.42 4.57 25.78
C CYS A 72 16.56 3.83 26.47
N HIS A 73 17.28 3.02 25.70
CA HIS A 73 18.55 2.42 26.09
C HIS A 73 19.70 2.93 25.22
N PHE A 74 19.42 3.22 23.95
CA PHE A 74 20.35 3.86 23.02
C PHE A 74 19.72 5.12 22.40
N PRO A 75 20.52 6.07 21.91
CA PRO A 75 21.96 6.20 22.19
C PRO A 75 22.21 6.52 23.68
N GLU A 76 23.46 6.51 24.14
CA GLU A 76 23.80 6.63 25.57
C GLU A 76 23.28 7.94 26.17
N GLU A 77 23.30 9.03 25.39
CA GLU A 77 22.81 10.36 25.78
C GLU A 77 21.30 10.39 26.04
N MET A 78 20.57 9.43 25.46
CA MET A 78 19.13 9.29 25.63
C MET A 78 18.77 8.21 26.65
N SER A 79 19.75 7.52 27.25
CA SER A 79 19.46 6.39 28.13
C SER A 79 18.52 6.79 29.28
N GLU A 80 17.62 5.89 29.63
CA GLU A 80 16.56 6.06 30.65
C GLU A 80 15.47 7.08 30.32
N LYS A 81 15.62 7.87 29.26
CA LYS A 81 14.58 8.84 28.83
C LYS A 81 13.28 8.12 28.48
N SER A 82 12.18 8.55 29.07
CA SER A 82 10.85 8.03 28.80
C SER A 82 10.47 8.25 27.34
N LEU A 83 9.97 7.21 26.67
CA LEU A 83 9.42 7.31 25.31
C LEU A 83 8.25 8.29 25.21
N LYS A 84 7.51 8.52 26.30
CA LYS A 84 6.35 9.43 26.30
C LYS A 84 6.76 10.90 26.18
N GLU A 85 7.96 11.22 26.66
CA GLU A 85 8.50 12.55 26.79
C GLU A 85 9.43 12.95 25.63
N ILE A 86 9.75 12.02 24.72
CA ILE A 86 10.57 12.33 23.54
C ILE A 86 9.83 13.30 22.61
N THR A 87 10.55 14.32 22.17
CA THR A 87 10.12 15.36 21.24
C THR A 87 11.09 15.51 20.08
N GLU A 88 10.70 16.30 19.06
CA GLU A 88 11.58 16.65 17.93
C GLU A 88 12.84 17.42 18.36
N ASN A 89 12.81 18.12 19.49
CA ASN A 89 13.98 18.86 19.98
C ASN A 89 15.05 17.95 20.60
N ASP A 90 14.67 16.72 20.95
CA ASP A 90 15.59 15.75 21.55
C ASP A 90 16.40 14.99 20.49
N LEU A 91 15.98 15.05 19.22
CA LEU A 91 16.50 14.22 18.14
C LEU A 91 16.76 15.04 16.87
N ASN A 92 17.90 14.81 16.22
CA ASN A 92 18.22 15.48 14.96
C ASN A 92 17.57 14.75 13.76
N CYS A 93 16.29 15.05 13.48
CA CYS A 93 15.51 14.39 12.44
C CYS A 93 15.47 15.11 11.09
N ILE A 94 16.59 15.68 10.65
CA ILE A 94 16.66 16.44 9.39
C ILE A 94 16.56 15.59 8.12
N HIS A 95 16.69 14.27 8.23
CA HIS A 95 16.71 13.36 7.06
C HIS A 95 15.37 12.71 6.77
N ILE A 96 14.38 12.82 7.67
CA ILE A 96 13.05 12.24 7.44
C ILE A 96 12.29 13.07 6.40
N ALA A 97 11.55 12.40 5.53
CA ALA A 97 10.81 13.04 4.45
C ALA A 97 9.51 12.30 4.16
N SER A 98 8.42 13.05 3.99
CA SER A 98 7.18 12.50 3.45
C SER A 98 7.39 11.95 2.03
N PRO A 99 6.52 11.06 1.53
CA PRO A 99 6.73 10.44 0.24
C PRO A 99 6.73 11.49 -0.87
N ASP A 100 7.70 11.39 -1.77
CA ASP A 100 7.73 12.10 -3.03
C ASP A 100 7.81 11.14 -4.21
N VAL A 101 7.08 11.46 -5.27
CA VAL A 101 6.93 10.53 -6.39
C VAL A 101 8.05 10.77 -7.40
N ILE A 102 8.67 9.68 -7.86
CA ILE A 102 9.67 9.71 -8.94
C ILE A 102 9.05 9.25 -10.25
N VAL A 103 8.20 8.23 -10.19
CA VAL A 103 7.51 7.69 -11.37
C VAL A 103 6.03 7.65 -11.06
N ILE A 104 5.26 8.37 -11.86
CA ILE A 104 3.79 8.33 -11.84
C ILE A 104 3.28 7.31 -12.87
N PRO A 105 2.13 6.68 -12.63
CA PRO A 105 1.49 5.84 -13.63
C PRO A 105 1.01 6.68 -14.81
N GLU A 106 1.15 6.14 -16.02
CA GLU A 106 0.72 6.78 -17.26
C GLU A 106 -0.58 6.15 -17.78
N ASN A 107 -1.41 6.95 -18.45
CA ASN A 107 -2.59 6.47 -19.16
C ASN A 107 -2.18 5.45 -20.24
N LYS A 108 -2.91 4.34 -20.35
CA LYS A 108 -2.60 3.28 -21.33
C LYS A 108 -3.83 2.82 -22.08
N THR A 109 -3.63 2.46 -23.35
CA THR A 109 -4.59 1.68 -24.13
C THR A 109 -3.97 0.32 -24.43
N VAL A 110 -4.65 -0.77 -24.06
CA VAL A 110 -4.12 -2.14 -24.18
C VAL A 110 -5.16 -3.05 -24.82
N SER A 111 -4.73 -4.00 -25.66
CA SER A 111 -5.65 -4.95 -26.29
C SER A 111 -6.00 -6.12 -25.37
N VAL A 112 -7.21 -6.67 -25.50
CA VAL A 112 -7.61 -7.89 -24.79
C VAL A 112 -6.61 -9.02 -25.07
N GLY A 113 -6.14 -9.64 -23.99
CA GLY A 113 -5.18 -10.74 -24.02
C GLY A 113 -3.71 -10.33 -23.97
N GLU A 114 -3.40 -9.04 -24.10
CA GLU A 114 -2.05 -8.50 -23.89
C GLU A 114 -1.76 -8.25 -22.41
N GLN A 115 -0.53 -7.78 -22.13
CA GLN A 115 -0.06 -7.48 -20.79
C GLN A 115 -0.09 -5.98 -20.52
N LEU A 116 -0.70 -5.59 -19.40
CA LEU A 116 -0.65 -4.23 -18.88
C LEU A 116 0.49 -4.09 -17.88
N HIS A 117 1.23 -2.98 -17.97
CA HIS A 117 2.23 -2.58 -16.99
C HIS A 117 1.96 -1.15 -16.54
N LEU A 118 1.77 -0.94 -15.24
CA LEU A 118 1.68 0.39 -14.64
C LEU A 118 2.79 0.52 -13.58
N SER A 119 3.67 1.50 -13.78
CA SER A 119 4.81 1.74 -12.88
C SER A 119 4.49 2.86 -11.92
N CYS A 120 4.91 2.71 -10.67
CA CYS A 120 4.85 3.76 -9.68
C CYS A 120 6.06 3.65 -8.76
N LYS A 121 6.79 4.74 -8.56
CA LYS A 121 7.97 4.78 -7.68
C LYS A 121 7.95 6.04 -6.85
N SER A 122 8.33 5.91 -5.59
CA SER A 122 8.37 7.01 -4.63
C SER A 122 9.60 6.88 -3.75
N VAL A 123 10.12 8.01 -3.30
CA VAL A 123 11.17 8.12 -2.27
C VAL A 123 10.62 8.81 -1.03
N GLY A 124 11.28 8.61 0.08
CA GLY A 124 10.92 9.18 1.37
C GLY A 124 11.67 8.45 2.46
N ASP A 125 11.71 9.05 3.65
CA ASP A 125 12.29 8.42 4.82
C ASP A 125 11.32 8.62 6.01
N PRO A 126 10.73 7.54 6.56
CA PRO A 126 10.91 6.13 6.20
C PRO A 126 10.50 5.78 4.77
N GLU A 127 11.09 4.71 4.22
CA GLU A 127 10.79 4.21 2.87
C GLU A 127 9.27 4.07 2.64
N PRO A 128 8.69 4.73 1.62
CA PRO A 128 7.25 4.71 1.41
C PRO A 128 6.73 3.33 0.99
N PHE A 129 5.62 2.92 1.59
CA PHE A 129 4.84 1.79 1.13
C PHE A 129 3.97 2.20 -0.06
N ILE A 130 3.99 1.40 -1.13
CA ILE A 130 3.18 1.61 -2.33
C ILE A 130 2.07 0.56 -2.43
N SER A 131 0.88 1.02 -2.76
CA SER A 131 -0.32 0.19 -2.97
C SER A 131 -1.10 0.66 -4.19
N TRP A 132 -1.92 -0.24 -4.74
CA TRP A 132 -2.70 0.00 -5.94
C TRP A 132 -4.18 -0.28 -5.71
N ALA A 133 -5.02 0.60 -6.26
CA ALA A 133 -6.46 0.44 -6.32
C ALA A 133 -6.96 0.62 -7.76
N LYS A 134 -8.07 -0.04 -8.09
CA LYS A 134 -8.82 0.16 -9.34
C LYS A 134 -10.22 0.64 -8.98
N ASP A 135 -10.63 1.76 -9.58
CA ASP A 135 -11.93 2.38 -9.36
C ASP A 135 -12.23 2.58 -7.85
N ASP A 136 -11.20 3.02 -7.13
CA ASP A 136 -11.22 3.29 -5.68
C ASP A 136 -11.39 2.04 -4.78
N ILE A 137 -11.23 0.84 -5.34
CA ILE A 137 -11.22 -0.44 -4.63
C ILE A 137 -9.82 -1.05 -4.67
N ASP A 138 -9.31 -1.50 -3.53
CA ASP A 138 -8.00 -2.17 -3.44
C ASP A 138 -7.94 -3.39 -4.37
N LEU A 139 -6.83 -3.54 -5.10
CA LEU A 139 -6.67 -4.64 -6.03
C LEU A 139 -6.49 -5.99 -5.32
N GLU A 140 -7.31 -6.96 -5.70
CA GLU A 140 -7.10 -8.36 -5.34
C GLU A 140 -5.92 -8.93 -6.15
N LEU A 141 -4.82 -9.19 -5.47
CA LEU A 141 -3.63 -9.78 -6.07
C LEU A 141 -3.82 -11.29 -6.28
N GLY A 142 -3.30 -11.82 -7.38
CA GLY A 142 -3.39 -13.23 -7.73
C GLY A 142 -2.45 -13.61 -8.87
N GLN A 143 -2.71 -14.74 -9.54
CA GLN A 143 -1.85 -15.18 -10.64
C GLN A 143 -1.85 -14.21 -11.84
N ARG A 144 -3.01 -13.57 -12.11
CA ARG A 144 -3.19 -12.68 -13.27
C ARG A 144 -2.80 -11.23 -12.98
N VAL A 145 -3.07 -10.75 -11.77
CA VAL A 145 -2.82 -9.37 -11.31
C VAL A 145 -1.76 -9.40 -10.22
N GLN A 146 -0.56 -8.86 -10.49
CA GLN A 146 0.59 -8.94 -9.60
C GLN A 146 1.23 -7.56 -9.42
N VAL A 147 1.78 -7.32 -8.24
CA VAL A 147 2.65 -6.16 -7.98
C VAL A 147 4.06 -6.68 -7.69
N PHE A 148 5.02 -6.24 -8.49
CA PHE A 148 6.43 -6.65 -8.37
C PHE A 148 7.14 -5.87 -7.27
N GLN A 149 8.33 -6.32 -6.87
CA GLN A 149 9.16 -5.65 -5.85
C GLN A 149 9.49 -4.19 -6.19
N ASN A 150 9.55 -3.85 -7.47
CA ASN A 150 9.75 -2.47 -7.94
C ASN A 150 8.44 -1.64 -7.97
N ASN A 151 7.38 -2.15 -7.35
CA ASN A 151 6.03 -1.57 -7.27
C ASN A 151 5.29 -1.42 -8.62
N THR A 152 5.77 -2.08 -9.68
CA THR A 152 5.06 -2.16 -10.95
C THR A 152 3.88 -3.13 -10.84
N LEU A 153 2.68 -2.64 -11.14
CA LEU A 153 1.48 -3.44 -11.33
C LEU A 153 1.50 -4.07 -12.72
N ILE A 154 1.30 -5.38 -12.77
CA ILE A 154 1.24 -6.16 -13.99
C ILE A 154 -0.08 -6.94 -14.05
N ILE A 155 -0.78 -6.84 -15.18
CA ILE A 155 -1.91 -7.71 -15.53
C ILE A 155 -1.49 -8.51 -16.76
N SER A 156 -1.27 -9.82 -16.61
CA SER A 156 -0.64 -10.67 -17.64
C SER A 156 -1.55 -10.98 -18.84
N LYS A 157 -2.86 -11.05 -18.61
CA LYS A 157 -3.88 -11.27 -19.64
C LYS A 157 -5.03 -10.31 -19.41
N VAL A 158 -5.00 -9.18 -20.12
CA VAL A 158 -5.99 -8.11 -19.97
C VAL A 158 -7.35 -8.55 -20.49
N GLU A 159 -8.38 -8.29 -19.69
CA GLU A 159 -9.79 -8.49 -20.00
C GLU A 159 -10.49 -7.13 -20.10
N ARG A 160 -11.67 -7.09 -20.75
CA ARG A 160 -12.41 -5.82 -20.91
C ARG A 160 -12.75 -5.14 -19.58
N MET A 161 -13.01 -5.93 -18.54
CA MET A 161 -13.32 -5.43 -17.19
C MET A 161 -12.12 -4.84 -16.45
N ASP A 162 -10.90 -5.07 -16.94
CA ASP A 162 -9.69 -4.45 -16.38
C ASP A 162 -9.58 -2.97 -16.78
N GLY A 163 -10.40 -2.47 -17.71
CA GLY A 163 -10.50 -1.05 -18.00
C GLY A 163 -11.03 -0.27 -16.79
N GLY A 164 -10.51 0.95 -16.59
CA GLY A 164 -10.90 1.79 -15.47
C GLY A 164 -9.77 2.70 -14.99
N LYS A 165 -10.02 3.34 -13.85
CA LYS A 165 -9.11 4.29 -13.21
C LYS A 165 -8.24 3.55 -12.20
N TYR A 166 -6.94 3.47 -12.47
CA TYR A 166 -5.96 2.91 -11.55
C TYR A 166 -5.34 4.01 -10.72
N LYS A 167 -5.22 3.78 -9.43
CA LYS A 167 -4.63 4.71 -8.46
C LYS A 167 -3.44 4.04 -7.78
N CYS A 168 -2.27 4.61 -7.96
CA CYS A 168 -1.12 4.32 -7.11
C CYS A 168 -1.17 5.21 -5.87
N MET A 169 -1.05 4.61 -4.69
CA MET A 169 -1.00 5.31 -3.40
C MET A 169 0.33 5.03 -2.74
N THR A 170 1.08 6.08 -2.42
CA THR A 170 2.37 6.01 -1.70
C THR A 170 2.21 6.65 -0.33
N SER A 171 2.71 6.01 0.72
CA SER A 171 2.59 6.50 2.09
C SER A 171 3.73 6.08 3.00
N ASN A 172 4.12 6.97 3.91
CA ASN A 172 4.89 6.65 5.11
C ASN A 172 4.26 7.34 6.33
N SER A 173 4.92 7.30 7.49
CA SER A 173 4.42 7.91 8.74
C SER A 173 4.23 9.43 8.67
N LEU A 174 4.88 10.11 7.73
CA LEU A 174 4.82 11.56 7.55
C LEU A 174 3.74 12.02 6.57
N GLY A 175 3.27 11.16 5.67
CA GLY A 175 2.26 11.57 4.71
C GLY A 175 1.87 10.51 3.68
N ARG A 176 0.92 10.90 2.83
CA ARG A 176 0.39 10.09 1.73
C ARG A 176 0.26 10.95 0.48
N LYS A 177 0.60 10.38 -0.68
CA LYS A 177 0.30 10.92 -2.01
C LYS A 177 -0.39 9.85 -2.87
N SER A 178 -1.16 10.28 -3.85
CA SER A 178 -1.79 9.36 -4.81
C SER A 178 -1.77 9.92 -6.21
N PHE A 179 -1.61 9.02 -7.19
CA PHE A 179 -1.52 9.34 -8.61
C PHE A 179 -2.40 8.39 -9.39
N GLU A 180 -3.11 8.92 -10.39
CA GLU A 180 -4.11 8.18 -11.15
C GLU A 180 -3.67 8.01 -12.61
N ALA A 181 -4.07 6.89 -13.21
CA ALA A 181 -3.94 6.61 -14.63
C ALA A 181 -5.21 5.93 -15.15
N MET A 182 -5.66 6.35 -16.32
CA MET A 182 -6.77 5.74 -17.04
C MET A 182 -6.26 4.60 -17.94
N VAL A 183 -6.88 3.42 -17.82
CA VAL A 183 -6.62 2.28 -18.68
C VAL A 183 -7.83 2.03 -19.57
N ASN A 184 -7.61 2.13 -20.88
CA ASN A 184 -8.58 1.81 -21.92
C ASN A 184 -8.28 0.42 -22.48
N VAL A 185 -9.28 -0.48 -22.52
CA VAL A 185 -9.11 -1.82 -23.08
C VAL A 185 -9.82 -1.93 -24.43
N ILE A 186 -9.08 -2.30 -25.47
CA ILE A 186 -9.58 -2.43 -26.85
C ILE A 186 -9.53 -3.88 -27.34
N GLY A 187 -10.23 -4.17 -28.44
CA GLY A 187 -10.27 -5.50 -29.05
C GLY A 187 -11.47 -6.35 -28.61
N LEU A 188 -11.72 -7.43 -29.35
CA LEU A 188 -12.83 -8.35 -29.10
C LEU A 188 -12.42 -9.36 -28.02
N ALA A 189 -13.31 -9.60 -27.06
CA ALA A 189 -13.14 -10.73 -26.14
C ALA A 189 -13.01 -11.99 -26.98
N LYS A 190 -11.89 -12.72 -26.86
CA LYS A 190 -11.78 -14.08 -27.38
C LYS A 190 -12.66 -14.99 -26.50
N ASN A 191 -13.98 -14.75 -26.50
CA ASN A 191 -14.92 -15.70 -25.93
C ASN A 191 -14.76 -16.98 -26.73
N GLY A 192 -14.59 -18.10 -26.02
CA GLY A 192 -14.42 -19.41 -26.59
C GLY A 192 -15.44 -19.65 -27.69
N CYS A 193 -14.93 -19.86 -28.91
CA CYS A 193 -15.69 -20.57 -29.91
C CYS A 193 -15.77 -22.01 -29.41
N ASN A 194 -16.75 -22.33 -28.55
CA ASN A 194 -17.14 -23.71 -28.34
C ASN A 194 -17.75 -24.16 -29.65
N THR A 195 -16.92 -24.79 -30.49
CA THR A 195 -17.37 -25.56 -31.65
C THR A 195 -18.11 -26.79 -31.13
N VAL A 196 -19.37 -26.61 -30.78
CA VAL A 196 -20.32 -27.70 -30.60
C VAL A 196 -21.32 -27.57 -31.75
N PHE A 197 -21.04 -28.38 -32.78
CA PHE A 197 -21.79 -28.57 -34.03
C PHE A 197 -21.85 -27.34 -34.96
N GLY A 198 -21.18 -27.50 -36.10
CA GLY A 198 -20.79 -26.40 -36.96
C GLY A 198 -21.93 -25.59 -37.55
N VAL A 199 -21.90 -24.29 -37.34
CA VAL A 199 -22.18 -23.28 -38.38
C VAL A 199 -21.49 -21.96 -38.03
N THR A 200 -20.70 -21.45 -38.98
CA THR A 200 -20.16 -20.09 -39.14
C THR A 200 -19.10 -19.57 -38.14
N PRO A 201 -17.87 -19.21 -38.60
CA PRO A 201 -16.93 -18.45 -37.79
C PRO A 201 -17.51 -17.06 -37.48
N CYS A 202 -17.29 -16.59 -36.25
CA CYS A 202 -17.69 -15.26 -35.76
C CYS A 202 -17.17 -14.08 -36.62
N PHE A 203 -16.27 -14.35 -37.59
CA PHE A 203 -15.76 -13.38 -38.57
C PHE A 203 -16.74 -13.03 -39.71
N PHE A 204 -17.79 -13.79 -39.97
CA PHE A 204 -18.68 -13.54 -41.12
C PHE A 204 -19.81 -12.53 -40.86
N LEU A 205 -20.18 -12.25 -39.60
CA LEU A 205 -21.26 -11.30 -39.30
C LEU A 205 -20.84 -9.83 -39.51
N TYR A 206 -19.54 -9.52 -39.47
CA TYR A 206 -19.05 -8.17 -39.70
C TYR A 206 -19.14 -7.76 -41.18
N TYR A 207 -18.92 -8.70 -42.11
CA TYR A 207 -19.07 -8.44 -43.54
C TYR A 207 -20.54 -8.37 -44.00
N TYR A 208 -21.44 -9.12 -43.35
CA TYR A 208 -22.86 -9.13 -43.73
C TYR A 208 -23.61 -7.84 -43.32
N TYR A 209 -23.14 -7.13 -42.30
CA TYR A 209 -23.76 -5.86 -41.86
C TYR A 209 -23.29 -4.64 -42.68
N ILE A 210 -22.10 -4.67 -43.28
CA ILE A 210 -21.58 -3.54 -44.07
C ILE A 210 -22.18 -3.51 -45.49
N SER A 211 -22.67 -4.63 -46.03
CA SER A 211 -23.24 -4.70 -47.39
C SER A 211 -24.74 -4.39 -47.50
N LYS A 212 -25.40 -3.94 -46.42
CA LYS A 212 -26.85 -3.61 -46.42
C LYS A 212 -27.19 -2.18 -45.99
N LEU A 213 -26.21 -1.28 -45.90
CA LEU A 213 -26.51 0.15 -45.79
C LEU A 213 -27.03 0.64 -47.15
N PRO A 214 -28.28 1.14 -47.24
CA PRO A 214 -28.73 1.81 -48.45
C PRO A 214 -27.93 3.10 -48.61
N ILE A 215 -27.33 3.27 -49.79
CA ILE A 215 -26.82 4.56 -50.25
C ILE A 215 -28.05 5.43 -50.44
N VAL A 216 -28.23 6.42 -49.56
CA VAL A 216 -29.09 7.59 -49.77
C VAL A 216 -28.20 8.81 -49.64
#